data_AF-A0A3P6NPM5-F1
#
_entry.id   AF-A0A3P6NPM5-F1
#
_cell.length_a   1.000
_cell.length_b   1.000
_cell.length_c   1.000
_cell.angle_alpha   90.00
_cell.angle_beta   90.00
_cell.angle_gamma   90.00
#
_symmetry.space_group_name_H-M   'P 1'
#
loop_
_entity.id
_entity.type
_entity.pdbx_description
1 polymer ?
#
loop_
_entity_poly.entity_id
_entity_poly.type
_entity_poly.pdbx_seq_one_letter_code
_entity_poly.pdbx_strand_id
1 'polypeptide(L)'
;MKVIDRKKHIFKLQQGEYIAPEKIENVYEHSKYVMQIFVYGESLKTCLIAIVVPEQKMLEKAAADHLGMQNPSLKELCSNEALKKLILEDLIDIGKKGGLQSFEQVKDIYVSQEQFTIENDMLTPTLKGKRPNIKKHFAAQIDAMYSKLK
;
A
#
# COMPACT_ATOMS: atom_id res chain seq x y z
N MET A 1 10.88 -20.36 -15.18
CA MET A 1 10.70 -19.25 -16.16
C MET A 1 10.73 -17.93 -15.40
N LYS A 2 11.80 -17.13 -15.52
CA LYS A 2 11.86 -15.77 -14.94
C LYS A 2 11.21 -14.83 -15.95
N VAL A 3 9.96 -14.45 -15.71
CA VAL A 3 9.32 -13.36 -16.44
C VAL A 3 10.05 -12.10 -15.99
N ILE A 4 10.92 -11.57 -16.87
CA ILE A 4 11.54 -10.27 -16.70
C ILE A 4 10.42 -9.25 -16.85
N ASP A 5 9.98 -8.74 -15.71
CA ASP A 5 8.87 -7.81 -15.59
C ASP A 5 9.13 -6.54 -16.42
N ARG A 6 8.09 -6.05 -17.08
CA ARG A 6 8.19 -5.12 -18.20
C ARG A 6 8.76 -3.78 -17.71
N LYS A 7 9.84 -3.32 -18.38
CA LYS A 7 10.62 -2.07 -18.25
C LYS A 7 9.88 -0.73 -17.99
N LYS A 8 8.57 -0.66 -17.78
CA LYS A 8 7.81 0.58 -17.81
C LYS A 8 7.61 1.29 -16.46
N HIS A 9 7.88 0.67 -15.31
CA HIS A 9 7.65 1.31 -14.01
C HIS A 9 8.74 1.08 -12.95
N ILE A 10 9.96 0.70 -13.36
CA ILE A 10 11.09 0.60 -12.43
C ILE A 10 11.62 2.01 -12.13
N PHE A 11 11.75 2.36 -10.86
CA PHE A 11 12.39 3.61 -10.44
C PHE A 11 13.61 3.33 -9.57
N LYS A 12 14.50 4.31 -9.48
CA LYS A 12 15.75 4.22 -8.73
C LYS A 12 15.63 5.00 -7.44
N LEU A 13 15.88 4.37 -6.29
CA LEU A 13 15.98 5.06 -5.01
C LEU A 13 17.29 5.86 -4.93
N GLN A 14 17.34 6.85 -4.04
CA GLN A 14 18.52 7.68 -3.80
C GLN A 14 19.79 6.86 -3.54
N GLN A 15 19.64 5.66 -2.95
CA GLN A 15 20.73 4.76 -2.58
C GLN A 15 21.36 4.01 -3.78
N GLY A 16 20.76 4.08 -4.96
CA GLY A 16 21.27 3.39 -6.15
C GLY A 16 20.44 2.18 -6.60
N GLU A 17 19.49 1.75 -5.77
CA GLU A 17 18.74 0.51 -5.95
C GLU A 17 17.53 0.69 -6.88
N TYR A 18 17.24 -0.34 -7.68
CA TYR A 18 16.13 -0.35 -8.61
C TYR A 18 14.92 -1.05 -7.99
N ILE A 19 13.80 -0.36 -7.97
CA ILE A 19 12.54 -0.82 -7.38
C ILE A 19 11.51 -1.05 -8.46
N ALA A 20 10.96 -2.26 -8.47
CA ALA A 20 9.77 -2.60 -9.23
C ALA A 20 8.55 -2.55 -8.30
N PRO A 21 7.75 -1.47 -8.30
CA PRO A 21 6.59 -1.37 -7.41
C PRO A 21 5.56 -2.47 -7.68
N GLU A 22 5.39 -2.88 -8.94
CA GLU A 22 4.48 -3.99 -9.30
C GLU A 22 4.89 -5.31 -8.62
N LYS A 23 6.19 -5.59 -8.48
CA LYS A 23 6.68 -6.78 -7.76
C LYS A 23 6.26 -6.72 -6.28
N ILE A 24 6.42 -5.55 -5.66
CA ILE A 24 6.12 -5.33 -4.24
C ILE A 24 4.60 -5.43 -4.00
N GLU A 25 3.81 -4.79 -4.86
CA GLU A 25 2.34 -4.84 -4.84
C GLU A 25 1.86 -6.29 -4.93
N ASN A 26 2.35 -7.07 -5.91
CA ASN A 26 2.00 -8.50 -6.04
C ASN A 26 2.32 -9.33 -4.78
N VAL A 27 3.40 -9.02 -4.07
CA VAL A 27 3.72 -9.72 -2.81
C VAL A 27 2.72 -9.34 -1.72
N TYR A 28 2.42 -8.05 -1.57
CA TYR A 28 1.50 -7.54 -0.57
C TYR A 28 0.03 -7.90 -0.81
N GLU A 29 -0.38 -8.14 -2.05
CA GLU A 29 -1.71 -8.64 -2.39
C GLU A 29 -2.02 -10.02 -1.76
N HIS A 30 -1.01 -10.76 -1.28
CA HIS A 30 -1.23 -11.99 -0.51
C HIS A 30 -1.69 -11.74 0.94
N SER A 31 -1.71 -10.48 1.40
CA SER A 31 -2.24 -10.14 2.72
C SER A 31 -3.74 -10.30 2.75
N LYS A 32 -4.24 -11.00 3.78
CA LYS A 32 -5.67 -11.14 4.04
C LYS A 32 -6.35 -9.81 4.39
N TYR A 33 -5.59 -8.78 4.77
CA TYR A 33 -6.11 -7.46 5.11
C TYR A 33 -6.17 -6.53 3.90
N VAL A 34 -5.46 -6.84 2.82
CA VAL A 34 -5.35 -5.98 1.65
C VAL A 34 -6.30 -6.44 0.56
N MET A 35 -7.16 -5.54 0.11
CA MET A 35 -7.98 -5.73 -1.08
C MET A 35 -7.30 -5.15 -2.32
N GLN A 36 -6.75 -3.94 -2.21
CA GLN A 36 -5.97 -3.30 -3.27
C GLN A 36 -4.79 -2.55 -2.65
N ILE A 37 -3.67 -2.47 -3.36
CA ILE A 37 -2.51 -1.75 -2.89
C ILE A 37 -1.84 -0.98 -4.02
N PHE A 38 -1.34 0.21 -3.68
CA PHE A 38 -0.55 1.04 -4.56
C PHE A 38 0.73 1.46 -3.84
N VAL A 39 1.86 0.98 -4.32
CA VAL A 39 3.18 1.32 -3.78
C VAL A 39 3.71 2.54 -4.52
N TYR A 40 4.14 3.53 -3.76
CA TYR A 40 4.76 4.74 -4.29
C TYR A 40 6.14 4.93 -3.67
N GLY A 41 7.11 5.20 -4.53
CA GLY A 41 8.44 5.65 -4.15
C GLY A 41 8.84 6.82 -5.03
N GLU A 42 9.68 7.69 -4.47
CA GLU A 42 10.23 8.83 -5.19
C GLU A 42 11.76 8.76 -5.14
N SER A 43 12.43 9.10 -6.24
CA SER A 43 13.89 8.98 -6.36
C SER A 43 14.66 9.83 -5.34
N LEU A 44 14.04 10.89 -4.82
CA LEU A 44 14.60 11.78 -3.79
C LEU A 44 14.40 11.23 -2.37
N LYS A 45 13.69 10.11 -2.22
CA LYS A 45 13.36 9.51 -0.93
C LYS A 45 14.10 8.17 -0.79
N THR A 46 14.43 7.84 0.45
CA THR A 46 15.12 6.59 0.83
C THR A 46 14.17 5.45 1.15
N CYS A 47 12.87 5.74 1.20
CA CYS A 47 11.84 4.85 1.72
C CYS A 47 10.64 4.80 0.77
N LEU A 48 9.95 3.67 0.79
CA LEU A 48 8.70 3.46 0.07
C LEU A 48 7.51 3.67 1.00
N ILE A 49 6.40 4.11 0.42
CA ILE A 49 5.11 4.21 1.10
C ILE A 49 4.06 3.48 0.27
N ALA A 50 2.92 3.13 0.88
CA ALA A 50 1.81 2.55 0.14
C ALA A 50 0.45 3.10 0.53
N ILE A 51 -0.45 3.15 -0.44
CA ILE A 51 -1.88 3.34 -0.24
C ILE A 51 -2.51 1.96 -0.25
N VAL A 52 -3.19 1.60 0.82
CA VAL A 52 -3.81 0.29 1.02
C VAL A 52 -5.31 0.47 1.11
N VAL A 53 -6.04 -0.24 0.27
CA VAL A 53 -7.49 -0.40 0.40
C VAL A 53 -7.70 -1.70 1.18
N PRO A 54 -8.19 -1.65 2.42
CA PRO A 54 -8.34 -2.83 3.24
C PRO A 54 -9.56 -3.65 2.81
N GLU A 55 -9.55 -4.95 3.10
CA GLU A 55 -10.75 -5.77 3.01
C GLU A 55 -11.63 -5.49 4.23
N GLN A 56 -12.82 -4.93 3.99
CA GLN A 56 -13.69 -4.41 5.03
C GLN A 56 -14.02 -5.48 6.08
N LYS A 57 -14.39 -6.69 5.66
CA LYS A 57 -14.80 -7.75 6.60
C LYS A 57 -13.64 -8.20 7.48
N MET A 58 -12.45 -8.32 6.89
CA MET A 58 -11.24 -8.68 7.64
C MET A 58 -10.81 -7.58 8.61
N LEU A 59 -11.00 -6.31 8.24
CA LEU A 59 -10.69 -5.17 9.09
C LEU A 59 -11.68 -5.03 10.26
N GLU A 60 -12.97 -5.22 10.00
CA GLU A 60 -14.02 -5.27 11.04
C GLU A 60 -13.74 -6.38 12.04
N LYS A 61 -13.36 -7.57 11.56
CA LYS A 61 -12.98 -8.70 12.41
C LYS A 61 -11.76 -8.39 13.26
N ALA A 62 -10.73 -7.77 12.68
CA ALA A 62 -9.54 -7.37 13.42
C ALA A 62 -9.85 -6.30 14.47
N ALA A 63 -10.74 -5.35 14.18
CA ALA A 63 -11.16 -4.34 15.13
C ALA A 63 -11.97 -4.93 16.29
N ALA A 64 -12.83 -5.90 16.03
CA ALA A 64 -13.54 -6.62 17.09
C ALA A 64 -12.58 -7.42 17.98
N ASP A 65 -11.63 -8.13 17.39
CA ASP A 65 -10.67 -9.00 18.10
C ASP A 65 -9.61 -8.21 18.89
N HIS A 66 -8.99 -7.21 18.27
CA HIS A 66 -7.88 -6.47 18.86
C HIS A 66 -8.30 -5.23 19.64
N LEU A 67 -9.40 -4.58 19.26
CA LEU A 67 -9.84 -3.30 19.85
C LEU A 67 -11.17 -3.41 20.60
N GLY A 68 -11.87 -4.54 20.54
CA GLY A 68 -13.20 -4.69 21.14
C GLY A 68 -14.25 -3.74 20.55
N MET A 69 -14.01 -3.21 19.34
CA MET A 69 -14.95 -2.28 18.70
C MET A 69 -16.17 -3.04 18.17
N GLN A 70 -17.36 -2.62 18.58
CA GLN A 70 -18.63 -3.14 18.07
C GLN A 70 -19.15 -2.24 16.97
N ASN A 71 -19.27 -2.78 15.75
CA ASN A 71 -19.74 -2.10 14.54
C ASN A 71 -19.07 -0.75 14.23
N PRO A 72 -17.73 -0.67 14.17
CA PRO A 72 -17.05 0.56 13.79
C PRO A 72 -17.35 0.94 12.33
N SER A 73 -17.53 2.24 12.06
CA SER A 73 -17.62 2.74 10.68
C SER A 73 -16.31 2.53 9.93
N LEU A 74 -16.36 2.32 8.61
CA LEU A 74 -15.17 2.15 7.76
C LEU A 74 -14.15 3.30 7.93
N LYS A 75 -14.64 4.54 8.09
CA LYS A 75 -13.80 5.71 8.35
C LYS A 75 -13.01 5.60 9.67
N GLU A 76 -13.64 5.10 10.73
CA GLU A 76 -13.00 4.90 12.03
C GLU A 76 -11.95 3.80 11.93
N LEU A 77 -12.27 2.71 11.24
CA LEU A 77 -11.34 1.61 10.98
C LEU A 77 -10.08 2.09 10.24
N CYS A 78 -10.26 2.84 9.15
CA CYS A 78 -9.15 3.36 8.34
C CYS A 78 -8.33 4.44 9.07
N SER A 79 -8.94 5.18 9.99
CA SER A 79 -8.25 6.23 10.78
C SER A 79 -7.56 5.68 12.02
N ASN A 80 -7.81 4.42 12.39
CA ASN A 80 -7.28 3.83 13.61
C ASN A 80 -5.80 3.43 13.44
N GLU A 81 -4.94 4.01 14.27
CA GLU A 81 -3.50 3.74 14.21
C GLU A 81 -3.13 2.31 14.59
N ALA A 82 -3.88 1.65 15.48
CA ALA A 82 -3.62 0.26 15.85
C ALA A 82 -3.89 -0.70 14.69
N LEU A 83 -4.98 -0.49 13.94
CA LEU A 83 -5.29 -1.28 12.75
C LEU A 83 -4.30 -0.98 11.62
N LYS A 84 -3.96 0.28 11.41
CA LYS A 84 -2.90 0.66 10.46
C LYS A 84 -1.59 -0.06 10.80
N LYS A 85 -1.21 -0.10 12.06
CA LYS A 85 0.00 -0.80 12.52
C LYS A 85 -0.10 -2.30 12.29
N LEU A 86 -1.24 -2.92 12.60
CA LEU A 86 -1.50 -4.34 12.35
C LEU A 86 -1.31 -4.70 10.87
N ILE A 87 -1.88 -3.89 9.96
CA ILE A 87 -1.73 -4.09 8.51
C ILE A 87 -0.26 -3.92 8.12
N LEU A 88 0.42 -2.89 8.61
CA LEU A 88 1.82 -2.65 8.31
C LEU A 88 2.73 -3.81 8.77
N GLU A 89 2.49 -4.36 9.96
CA GLU A 89 3.22 -5.52 10.48
C GLU A 89 3.00 -6.77 9.62
N ASP A 90 1.76 -7.03 9.20
CA ASP A 90 1.42 -8.14 8.30
C ASP A 90 2.08 -7.96 6.92
N LEU A 91 2.08 -6.75 6.37
CA LEU A 91 2.78 -6.42 5.13
C LEU A 91 4.28 -6.65 5.22
N ILE A 92 4.91 -6.24 6.33
CA ILE A 92 6.33 -6.46 6.58
C ILE A 92 6.65 -7.96 6.65
N ASP A 93 5.83 -8.75 7.33
CA ASP A 93 6.00 -10.20 7.43
C ASP A 93 5.85 -10.90 6.06
N ILE A 94 4.79 -10.56 5.31
CA ILE A 94 4.56 -11.07 3.95
C ILE A 94 5.68 -10.63 3.00
N GLY A 95 6.13 -9.38 3.12
CA GLY A 95 7.26 -8.88 2.36
C GLY A 95 8.52 -9.69 2.59
N LYS A 96 8.87 -9.97 3.86
CA LYS A 96 10.02 -10.82 4.20
C LYS A 96 9.86 -12.24 3.66
N LYS A 97 8.68 -12.84 3.82
CA LYS A 97 8.36 -14.19 3.29
C LYS A 97 8.40 -14.26 1.76
N GLY A 98 7.98 -13.18 1.09
CA GLY A 98 8.04 -13.02 -0.36
C GLY A 98 9.41 -12.65 -0.90
N GLY A 99 10.44 -12.54 -0.04
CA GLY A 99 11.81 -12.23 -0.43
C GLY A 99 12.05 -10.75 -0.78
N LEU A 100 11.20 -9.84 -0.28
CA LEU A 100 11.42 -8.40 -0.41
C LEU A 100 12.56 -7.95 0.51
N GLN A 101 13.48 -7.19 -0.06
CA GLN A 101 14.60 -6.61 0.69
C GLN A 101 14.12 -5.46 1.59
N SER A 102 14.95 -5.06 2.56
CA SER A 102 14.57 -4.03 3.54
C SER A 102 14.22 -2.67 2.91
N PHE A 103 14.79 -2.37 1.75
CA PHE A 103 14.51 -1.16 0.98
C PHE A 103 13.29 -1.27 0.04
N GLU A 104 12.86 -2.51 -0.26
CA GLU A 104 11.60 -2.79 -0.97
C GLU A 104 10.40 -2.78 -0.02
N GLN A 105 10.66 -2.79 1.29
CA GLN A 105 9.61 -2.75 2.30
C GLN A 105 9.09 -1.32 2.53
N VAL A 106 7.77 -1.20 2.58
CA VAL A 106 7.12 0.08 2.84
C VAL A 106 7.34 0.48 4.29
N LYS A 107 7.66 1.76 4.51
CA LYS A 107 7.90 2.31 5.86
C LYS A 107 6.65 2.90 6.49
N ASP A 108 5.73 3.37 5.67
CA ASP A 108 4.44 3.86 6.13
C ASP A 108 3.35 3.50 5.12
N ILE A 109 2.12 3.38 5.61
CA ILE A 109 0.94 3.10 4.79
C ILE A 109 -0.19 4.07 5.09
N TYR A 110 -1.03 4.33 4.09
CA TYR A 110 -2.30 5.01 4.28
C TYR A 110 -3.43 4.04 3.97
N VAL A 111 -4.31 3.83 4.93
CA VAL A 111 -5.48 2.96 4.78
C VAL A 111 -6.61 3.81 4.19
N SER A 112 -6.94 3.56 2.92
CA SER A 112 -8.00 4.25 2.21
C SER A 112 -9.31 3.47 2.32
N GLN A 113 -10.38 4.17 2.69
CA GLN A 113 -11.74 3.63 2.56
C GLN A 113 -12.24 3.63 1.10
N GLU A 114 -11.64 4.46 0.24
CA GLU A 114 -12.01 4.56 -1.17
C GLU A 114 -11.25 3.51 -1.98
N GLN A 115 -12.00 2.66 -2.68
CA GLN A 115 -11.49 1.64 -3.59
C GLN A 115 -11.01 2.26 -4.90
N PHE A 116 -10.02 1.64 -5.55
CA PHE A 116 -9.62 2.07 -6.88
C PHE A 116 -10.61 1.50 -7.89
N THR A 117 -11.30 2.35 -8.64
CA THR A 117 -12.31 1.96 -9.63
C THR A 117 -12.01 2.60 -10.99
N ILE A 118 -12.72 2.16 -12.02
CA ILE A 118 -12.67 2.82 -13.33
C ILE A 118 -13.41 4.17 -13.25
N GLU A 119 -14.45 4.25 -12.42
CA GLU A 119 -15.30 5.44 -12.26
C GLU A 119 -14.57 6.61 -11.62
N ASN A 120 -13.70 6.37 -10.62
CA ASN A 120 -12.85 7.40 -10.03
C ASN A 120 -11.55 7.65 -10.83
N ASP A 121 -11.48 7.13 -12.05
CA ASP A 121 -10.33 7.25 -12.96
C ASP A 121 -9.01 6.74 -12.36
N MET A 122 -9.06 5.85 -11.36
CA MET A 122 -7.88 5.26 -10.74
C MET A 122 -7.46 3.95 -11.39
N LEU A 123 -8.39 3.25 -12.05
CA LEU A 123 -8.12 2.06 -12.83
C LEU A 123 -8.24 2.33 -14.33
N THR A 124 -7.42 1.61 -15.12
CA THR A 124 -7.65 1.46 -16.55
C THR A 124 -8.88 0.57 -16.80
N PRO A 125 -9.46 0.60 -18.02
CA PRO A 125 -10.50 -0.38 -18.40
C PRO A 125 -10.06 -1.84 -18.23
N THR A 126 -8.75 -2.09 -18.17
CA THR A 126 -8.14 -3.40 -17.88
C THR A 126 -7.87 -3.65 -16.39
N LEU A 127 -8.49 -2.86 -15.50
CA LEU A 127 -8.37 -2.94 -14.04
C LEU A 127 -6.95 -2.74 -13.49
N LYS A 128 -6.05 -2.13 -14.26
CA LYS A 128 -4.71 -1.79 -13.78
C LYS A 128 -4.69 -0.39 -13.17
N GLY A 129 -3.98 -0.22 -12.06
CA GLY A 129 -3.82 1.07 -11.41
C GLY A 129 -3.17 2.13 -12.32
N LYS A 130 -3.87 3.23 -12.56
CA LYS A 130 -3.34 4.44 -13.21
C LYS A 130 -2.48 5.19 -12.21
N ARG A 131 -1.21 4.80 -12.08
CA ARG A 131 -0.26 5.38 -11.10
C ARG A 131 -0.27 6.92 -11.03
N PRO A 132 -0.28 7.68 -12.15
CA PRO A 132 -0.32 9.15 -12.09
C PRO A 132 -1.60 9.69 -11.45
N ASN A 133 -2.73 9.04 -11.68
CA ASN A 133 -4.03 9.47 -11.17
C ASN A 133 -4.19 9.11 -9.70
N ILE A 134 -3.79 7.91 -9.30
CA ILE A 134 -3.76 7.50 -7.90
C ILE A 134 -2.84 8.44 -7.11
N LYS A 135 -1.62 8.71 -7.62
CA LYS A 135 -0.71 9.69 -7.02
C LYS A 135 -1.37 11.06 -6.86
N LYS A 136 -2.04 11.57 -7.91
CA LYS A 136 -2.69 12.89 -7.89
C LYS A 136 -3.83 12.93 -6.87
N HIS A 137 -4.63 11.88 -6.79
CA HIS A 137 -5.75 11.80 -5.85
C HIS A 137 -5.26 11.74 -4.39
N PHE A 138 -4.25 10.92 -4.11
CA PHE A 138 -3.70 10.75 -2.76
C PHE A 138 -2.48 11.65 -2.47
N ALA A 139 -2.32 12.75 -3.21
CA ALA A 139 -1.13 13.60 -3.12
C ALA A 139 -0.92 14.16 -1.70
N ALA A 140 -2.00 14.60 -1.04
CA ALA A 140 -1.96 15.13 0.32
C ALA A 140 -1.55 14.07 1.35
N GLN A 141 -2.06 12.84 1.20
CA GLN A 141 -1.77 11.72 2.08
C GLN A 141 -0.32 11.23 1.88
N ILE A 142 0.13 11.19 0.63
CA ILE A 142 1.53 10.89 0.27
C ILE A 142 2.48 11.90 0.91
N ASP A 143 2.19 13.19 0.79
CA ASP A 143 3.02 14.23 1.40
C ASP A 143 3.02 14.14 2.92
N ALA A 144 1.85 13.91 3.54
CA ALA A 144 1.74 13.72 4.98
C ALA A 144 2.54 12.52 5.49
N MET A 145 2.52 11.38 4.79
CA MET A 145 3.35 10.21 5.14
C MET A 145 4.84 10.52 5.03
N TYR A 146 5.28 11.14 3.93
CA TYR A 146 6.69 11.52 3.79
C TYR A 146 7.14 12.59 4.79
N SER A 147 6.24 13.46 5.23
CA SER A 147 6.52 14.46 6.26
C SER A 147 6.73 13.80 7.63
N LYS A 148 5.97 12.73 7.94
CA LYS A 148 6.16 11.90 9.14
C LYS A 148 7.45 11.07 9.14
N LEU A 149 7.98 10.77 7.95
CA LEU A 149 9.20 9.97 7.75
C LEU A 149 10.48 10.81 7.62
N LYS A 150 10.38 12.15 7.64
CA LYS A 150 11.54 13.05 7.71
C LYS A 150 12.10 13.10 9.12
#